data_AF-A0A7V5H396-F1
#
_entry.id   AF-A0A7V5H396-F1
#
_cell.length_a   1.000
_cell.length_b   1.000
_cell.length_c   1.000
_cell.angle_alpha   90.00
_cell.angle_beta   90.00
_cell.angle_gamma   90.00
#
_symmetry.space_group_name_H-M   'P 1'
#
loop_
_entity.id
_entity.type
_entity.pdbx_description
1 polymer ?
#
loop_
_entity_poly.entity_id
_entity_poly.type
_entity_poly.pdbx_seq_one_letter_code
_entity_poly.pdbx_strand_id
1 'polypeptide(L)'
;MAEQFHKIYISAADFIKAWEKEVYELTNLDYFTYLLMNSVAEQLETSFFPQLFNVDEELILNNEEITNLAFHLGDSLQLFFDKNCFGSCPLNCPNQLQQKVSQEDFIKAGKIPESTEFGVYACTTKEHCLKHDLLNYVTSDTVLDFYRYDLKTTTKDDHPVLQRLIHFINDKVLDLIKKEGDPLLKAPNDNASELFDRLIEFDENTWSEPEYFSFDDPDDPETMEPWRRPQDSILSVIEEFQEIAPKAKNYQSIKLFEKFLTTFMGPMNISDLIYEDLEEFFLIVFPTELAAEDKLQFGEELHIFEQFIKFIDYNYEKNLIVYWNELIDSNLTALRRTFNLSQHFHRKHSYVEYQLSPEKSSNALLDGFFEIIDYQDGYFVVEDIHIKEQYQLFDLSMLDISLLEPGDIINMQLIPQSKDNWRAIWIECVFAPRAKYYLV
;
A
#
# COMPACT_ATOMS: atom_id res chain seq x y z
N MET A 1 14.07 2.44 5.91
CA MET A 1 13.19 3.62 6.00
C MET A 1 12.53 3.70 4.65
N ALA A 2 11.31 3.17 4.56
CA ALA A 2 10.54 3.17 3.33
C ALA A 2 9.68 4.43 3.36
N GLU A 3 10.01 5.39 2.49
CA GLU A 3 9.09 6.49 2.19
C GLU A 3 7.87 5.87 1.51
N GLN A 4 6.71 6.04 2.15
CA GLN A 4 5.41 5.70 1.60
C GLN A 4 5.27 6.45 0.27
N PHE A 5 5.05 5.75 -0.83
CA PHE A 5 4.74 6.38 -2.12
C PHE A 5 3.33 6.96 -2.03
N HIS A 6 3.24 8.24 -1.65
CA HIS A 6 2.02 9.04 -1.72
C HIS A 6 1.77 9.46 -3.17
N LYS A 7 0.51 9.42 -3.63
CA LYS A 7 0.12 9.96 -4.94
C LYS A 7 0.47 11.46 -4.98
N ILE A 8 1.30 11.86 -5.94
CA ILE A 8 1.68 13.25 -6.16
C ILE A 8 0.65 13.87 -7.11
N TYR A 9 -0.23 14.73 -6.59
CA TYR A 9 -1.23 15.45 -7.38
C TYR A 9 -0.64 16.68 -8.06
N ILE A 10 0.37 17.26 -7.43
CA ILE A 10 1.07 18.45 -7.88
C ILE A 10 2.54 18.11 -7.88
N SER A 11 3.13 17.96 -9.06
CA SER A 11 4.57 17.73 -9.21
C SER A 11 5.37 18.89 -8.62
N ALA A 12 6.63 18.65 -8.24
CA ALA A 12 7.48 19.72 -7.74
C ALA A 12 7.66 20.80 -8.83
N ALA A 13 7.81 20.39 -10.09
CA ALA A 13 7.93 21.30 -11.23
C ALA A 13 6.70 22.20 -11.41
N ASP A 14 5.48 21.63 -11.30
CA ASP A 14 4.24 22.39 -11.44
C ASP A 14 4.02 23.33 -10.25
N PHE A 15 4.34 22.88 -9.04
CA PHE A 15 4.32 23.74 -7.86
C PHE A 15 5.24 24.96 -8.04
N ILE A 16 6.50 24.74 -8.42
CA ILE A 16 7.50 25.81 -8.59
C ILE A 16 7.05 26.82 -9.65
N LYS A 17 6.52 26.31 -10.76
CA LYS A 17 5.99 27.13 -11.84
C LYS A 17 4.79 27.95 -11.39
N ALA A 18 3.87 27.36 -10.63
CA ALA A 18 2.69 28.04 -10.09
C ALA A 18 3.06 29.08 -9.01
N TRP A 19 4.10 28.81 -8.22
CA TRP A 19 4.60 29.72 -7.19
C TRP A 19 5.41 30.90 -7.74
N GLU A 20 5.70 30.92 -9.05
CA GLU A 20 6.48 31.96 -9.72
C GLU A 20 7.84 32.25 -9.06
N LYS A 21 8.47 31.21 -8.49
CA LYS A 21 9.77 31.28 -7.79
C LYS A 21 10.81 30.41 -8.49
N GLU A 22 12.08 30.81 -8.42
CA GLU A 22 13.18 29.90 -8.77
C GLU A 22 13.52 28.98 -7.59
N VAL A 23 14.10 27.80 -7.85
CA VAL A 23 14.36 26.77 -6.81
C VAL A 23 15.12 27.33 -5.60
N TYR A 24 16.09 28.22 -5.84
CA TYR A 24 16.89 28.83 -4.77
C TYR A 24 16.16 29.88 -3.94
N GLU A 25 14.96 30.29 -4.35
CA GLU A 25 14.08 31.23 -3.65
C GLU A 25 13.05 30.51 -2.77
N LEU A 26 12.96 29.18 -2.88
CA LEU A 26 12.02 28.36 -2.11
C LEU A 26 12.45 28.22 -0.66
N THR A 27 11.47 28.32 0.22
CA THR A 27 11.64 28.30 1.67
C THR A 27 11.00 27.08 2.31
N ASN A 28 11.30 26.82 3.58
CA ASN A 28 10.66 25.75 4.34
C ASN A 28 9.13 25.91 4.41
N LEU A 29 8.62 27.13 4.38
CA LEU A 29 7.18 27.38 4.28
C LEU A 29 6.61 26.95 2.92
N ASP A 30 7.33 27.21 1.83
CA ASP A 30 6.92 26.76 0.49
C ASP A 30 6.92 25.22 0.43
N TYR A 31 7.95 24.58 0.98
CA TYR A 31 8.03 23.12 1.06
C TYR A 31 6.91 22.51 1.93
N PHE A 32 6.62 23.10 3.09
CA PHE A 32 5.50 22.67 3.92
C PHE A 32 4.16 22.82 3.19
N THR A 33 3.99 23.91 2.44
CA THR A 33 2.77 24.16 1.65
C THR A 33 2.62 23.12 0.55
N TYR A 34 3.69 22.79 -0.16
CA TYR A 34 3.72 21.70 -1.14
C TYR A 34 3.28 20.35 -0.54
N LEU A 35 3.84 19.98 0.62
CA LEU A 35 3.46 18.75 1.32
C LEU A 35 1.99 18.76 1.73
N LEU A 36 1.48 19.91 2.15
CA LEU A 36 0.09 20.06 2.54
C LEU A 36 -0.87 19.91 1.38
N MET A 37 -0.57 20.52 0.25
CA MET A 37 -1.41 20.43 -0.94
C MET A 37 -1.57 18.97 -1.39
N ASN A 38 -0.45 18.26 -1.52
CA ASN A 38 -0.45 16.85 -1.90
C ASN A 38 -1.12 15.96 -0.84
N SER A 39 -0.84 16.19 0.45
CA SER A 39 -1.47 15.40 1.53
C SER A 39 -2.97 15.63 1.63
N VAL A 40 -3.46 16.86 1.51
CA VAL A 40 -4.90 17.14 1.54
C VAL A 40 -5.59 16.55 0.32
N ALA A 41 -5.02 16.72 -0.87
CA ALA A 41 -5.54 16.15 -2.11
C ALA A 41 -5.72 14.62 -2.00
N GLU A 42 -4.67 13.93 -1.55
CA GLU A 42 -4.69 12.48 -1.32
C GLU A 42 -5.77 12.07 -0.32
N GLN A 43 -5.90 12.80 0.79
CA GLN A 43 -6.87 12.45 1.84
C GLN A 43 -8.31 12.72 1.42
N LEU A 44 -8.55 13.67 0.52
CA LEU A 44 -9.89 13.89 -0.06
C LEU A 44 -10.33 12.67 -0.87
N GLU A 45 -9.46 12.20 -1.77
CA GLU A 45 -9.74 11.05 -2.63
C GLU A 45 -9.81 9.73 -1.85
N THR A 46 -8.84 9.46 -0.98
CA THR A 46 -8.70 8.15 -0.34
C THR A 46 -9.56 7.99 0.92
N SER A 47 -9.94 9.09 1.58
CA SER A 47 -10.60 9.03 2.90
C SER A 47 -11.94 9.75 2.96
N PHE A 48 -12.09 10.93 2.34
CA PHE A 48 -13.32 11.72 2.46
C PHE A 48 -14.41 11.25 1.48
N PHE A 49 -14.14 11.27 0.19
CA PHE A 49 -15.13 10.93 -0.85
C PHE A 49 -15.65 9.48 -0.76
N PRO A 50 -14.85 8.45 -0.42
CA PRO A 50 -15.33 7.08 -0.26
C PRO A 50 -16.39 6.93 0.85
N GLN A 51 -16.49 7.88 1.78
CA GLN A 51 -17.49 7.86 2.86
C GLN A 51 -18.83 8.48 2.47
N LEU A 52 -18.98 8.97 1.23
CA LEU A 52 -20.16 9.70 0.75
C LEU A 52 -21.15 8.86 -0.09
N PHE A 53 -21.05 7.53 -0.08
CA PHE A 53 -21.92 6.61 -0.85
C PHE A 53 -23.40 7.08 -0.89
N ASN A 54 -23.88 7.33 -2.12
CA ASN A 54 -25.26 7.74 -2.48
C ASN A 54 -25.73 9.16 -2.09
N VAL A 55 -24.84 10.11 -1.76
CA VAL A 55 -25.27 11.46 -1.36
C VAL A 55 -24.48 12.55 -2.11
N ASP A 56 -25.15 13.14 -3.09
CA ASP A 56 -24.80 14.37 -3.84
C ASP A 56 -23.51 14.33 -4.70
N GLU A 57 -23.64 13.75 -5.91
CA GLU A 57 -22.59 13.75 -6.96
C GLU A 57 -22.04 15.16 -7.27
N GLU A 58 -22.84 16.22 -7.09
CA GLU A 58 -22.45 17.61 -7.33
C GLU A 58 -21.37 18.15 -6.36
N LEU A 59 -21.11 17.45 -5.25
CA LEU A 59 -20.13 17.84 -4.24
C LEU A 59 -18.88 16.95 -4.21
N ILE A 60 -18.73 16.10 -5.23
CA ILE A 60 -17.55 15.26 -5.40
C ILE A 60 -16.68 15.85 -6.48
N LEU A 61 -15.40 15.98 -6.19
CA LEU A 61 -14.42 16.65 -7.05
C LEU A 61 -13.70 15.63 -7.94
N ASN A 62 -13.43 15.99 -9.19
CA ASN A 62 -12.47 15.28 -10.05
C ASN A 62 -11.02 15.66 -9.72
N ASN A 63 -10.03 15.02 -10.35
CA ASN A 63 -8.61 15.26 -10.01
C ASN A 63 -8.17 16.71 -10.25
N GLU A 64 -8.59 17.33 -11.36
CA GLU A 64 -8.27 18.73 -11.64
C GLU A 64 -8.88 19.67 -10.59
N GLU A 65 -10.11 19.39 -10.15
CA GLU A 65 -10.82 20.14 -9.12
C GLU A 65 -10.20 19.94 -7.72
N ILE A 66 -9.76 18.73 -7.39
CA ILE A 66 -9.01 18.44 -6.16
C ILE A 66 -7.70 19.22 -6.17
N THR A 67 -6.97 19.18 -7.28
CA THR A 67 -5.72 19.92 -7.45
C THR A 67 -5.94 21.43 -7.31
N ASN A 68 -6.98 21.98 -7.95
CA ASN A 68 -7.32 23.40 -7.84
C ASN A 68 -7.70 23.79 -6.41
N LEU A 69 -8.52 22.99 -5.72
CA LEU A 69 -8.84 23.23 -4.31
C LEU A 69 -7.58 23.17 -3.43
N ALA A 70 -6.67 22.24 -3.70
CA ALA A 70 -5.39 22.14 -3.00
C ALA A 70 -4.54 23.40 -3.21
N PHE A 71 -4.47 23.94 -4.44
CA PHE A 71 -3.82 25.23 -4.71
C PHE A 71 -4.43 26.38 -3.91
N HIS A 72 -5.76 26.52 -3.93
CA HIS A 72 -6.43 27.57 -3.15
C HIS A 72 -6.20 27.44 -1.63
N LEU A 73 -6.12 26.20 -1.12
CA LEU A 73 -5.79 25.92 0.28
C LEU A 73 -4.34 26.28 0.58
N GLY A 74 -3.40 25.94 -0.30
CA GLY A 74 -1.99 26.28 -0.18
C GLY A 74 -1.77 27.79 -0.08
N ASP A 75 -2.34 28.55 -1.02
CA ASP A 75 -2.28 30.01 -1.05
C ASP A 75 -2.86 30.64 0.23
N SER A 76 -4.05 30.19 0.62
CA SER A 76 -4.76 30.72 1.79
C SER A 76 -4.00 30.44 3.08
N LEU A 77 -3.42 29.24 3.20
CA LEU A 77 -2.61 28.84 4.34
C LEU A 77 -1.29 29.62 4.41
N GLN A 78 -0.57 29.73 3.30
CA GLN A 78 0.68 30.49 3.25
C GLN A 78 0.43 31.95 3.65
N LEU A 79 -0.60 32.57 3.08
CA LEU A 79 -1.00 33.93 3.42
C LEU A 79 -1.37 34.07 4.90
N PHE A 80 -2.10 33.09 5.45
CA PHE A 80 -2.45 33.06 6.86
C PHE A 80 -1.20 32.97 7.73
N PHE A 81 -0.26 32.09 7.41
CA PHE A 81 0.97 31.93 8.18
C PHE A 81 1.85 33.18 8.11
N ASP A 82 2.05 33.77 6.94
CA ASP A 82 2.88 34.97 6.77
C ASP A 82 2.31 36.15 7.55
N LYS A 83 1.01 36.41 7.40
CA LYS A 83 0.36 37.58 8.01
C LYS A 83 0.09 37.41 9.50
N ASN A 84 -0.31 36.20 9.93
CA ASN A 84 -0.87 35.99 11.26
C ASN A 84 0.02 35.14 12.17
N CYS A 85 1.06 34.46 11.67
CA CYS A 85 1.85 33.54 12.48
C CYS A 85 3.35 33.89 12.55
N PHE A 86 3.98 34.21 11.43
CA PHE A 86 5.45 34.41 11.35
C PHE A 86 5.90 35.87 11.33
N GLY A 87 4.98 36.81 11.10
CA GLY A 87 5.25 38.25 11.23
C GLY A 87 5.40 38.69 12.69
N SER A 88 4.28 39.03 13.32
CA SER A 88 4.25 39.65 14.67
C SER A 88 3.38 38.89 15.68
N CYS A 89 2.98 37.64 15.39
CA CYS A 89 2.21 36.81 16.34
C CYS A 89 3.10 36.48 17.56
N PRO A 90 2.80 37.04 18.75
CA PRO A 90 3.60 36.76 19.95
C PRO A 90 3.40 35.31 20.43
N LEU A 91 2.40 34.61 19.90
CA LEU A 91 2.16 33.20 20.17
C LEU A 91 3.06 32.26 19.36
N ASN A 92 3.73 32.73 18.30
CA ASN A 92 4.46 31.87 17.35
C ASN A 92 3.62 30.63 16.98
N CYS A 93 2.50 30.93 16.35
CA CYS A 93 1.27 30.18 16.35
C CYS A 93 1.37 28.66 16.00
N PRO A 94 2.14 28.20 14.99
CA PRO A 94 2.26 26.77 14.66
C PRO A 94 3.27 26.00 15.52
N ASN A 95 4.02 26.69 16.39
CA ASN A 95 5.08 26.08 17.19
C ASN A 95 4.60 25.77 18.61
N GLN A 96 5.01 24.61 19.14
CA GLN A 96 4.70 24.17 20.49
C GLN A 96 3.19 24.08 20.76
N LEU A 97 2.45 23.36 19.90
CA LEU A 97 0.99 23.28 19.90
C LEU A 97 0.36 22.90 21.26
N GLN A 98 1.07 22.15 22.10
CA GLN A 98 0.63 21.75 23.44
C GLN A 98 0.79 22.84 24.51
N GLN A 99 1.41 23.97 24.19
CA GLN A 99 1.57 25.09 25.12
C GLN A 99 0.20 25.67 25.50
N LYS A 100 -0.02 25.86 26.80
CA LYS A 100 -1.20 26.55 27.32
C LYS A 100 -1.13 28.03 26.99
N VAL A 101 -2.26 28.60 26.59
CA VAL A 101 -2.37 30.03 26.26
C VAL A 101 -3.06 30.74 27.40
N SER A 102 -2.46 31.84 27.86
CA SER A 102 -3.02 32.69 28.91
C SER A 102 -3.72 33.92 28.32
N GLN A 103 -4.48 34.62 29.15
CA GLN A 103 -5.12 35.88 28.78
C GLN A 103 -4.15 36.95 28.33
N GLU A 104 -3.03 37.06 29.00
CA GLU A 104 -1.99 38.03 28.67
C GLU A 104 -1.45 37.79 27.26
N ASP A 105 -1.41 36.53 26.81
CA ASP A 105 -0.91 36.19 25.48
C ASP A 105 -1.89 36.62 24.38
N PHE A 106 -3.20 36.49 24.60
CA PHE A 106 -4.22 36.98 23.67
C PHE A 106 -4.27 38.51 23.60
N ILE A 107 -4.07 39.19 24.73
CA ILE A 107 -3.97 40.66 24.79
C ILE A 107 -2.74 41.14 24.02
N LYS A 108 -1.57 40.53 24.28
CA LYS A 108 -0.32 40.85 23.55
C LYS A 108 -0.45 40.60 22.05
N ALA A 109 -1.20 39.58 21.66
CA ALA A 109 -1.51 39.27 20.26
C ALA A 109 -2.54 40.22 19.63
N GLY A 110 -3.12 41.15 20.39
CA GLY A 110 -4.15 42.07 19.91
C GLY A 110 -5.48 41.40 19.58
N LYS A 111 -5.68 40.13 19.98
CA LYS A 111 -6.88 39.35 19.68
C LYS A 111 -8.05 39.70 20.60
N ILE A 112 -7.78 40.20 21.81
CA ILE A 112 -8.80 40.64 22.78
C ILE A 112 -8.40 41.97 23.44
N PRO A 113 -9.36 42.85 23.73
CA PRO A 113 -9.11 44.04 24.54
C PRO A 113 -8.66 43.69 25.96
N GLU A 114 -7.79 44.52 26.56
CA GLU A 114 -7.32 44.39 27.95
C GLU A 114 -8.44 44.29 28.98
N SER A 115 -9.64 44.80 28.67
CA SER A 115 -10.80 44.85 29.57
C SER A 115 -11.70 43.60 29.54
N THR A 116 -11.34 42.55 28.79
CA THR A 116 -12.20 41.38 28.60
C THR A 116 -11.97 40.34 29.69
N GLU A 117 -12.94 40.01 30.54
CA GLU A 117 -12.81 38.92 31.53
C GLU A 117 -12.73 37.54 30.83
N PHE A 118 -11.80 36.68 31.28
CA PHE A 118 -11.37 35.44 30.61
C PHE A 118 -12.39 34.27 30.64
N GLY A 119 -13.68 34.57 30.58
CA GLY A 119 -14.76 33.59 30.62
C GLY A 119 -15.35 33.19 29.26
N VAL A 120 -14.86 33.75 28.15
CA VAL A 120 -15.56 33.66 26.84
C VAL A 120 -14.74 33.01 25.73
N TYR A 121 -13.42 32.82 25.90
CA TYR A 121 -12.57 32.17 24.88
C TYR A 121 -12.25 30.72 25.29
N ALA A 122 -12.82 29.75 24.57
CA ALA A 122 -12.71 28.32 24.85
C ALA A 122 -11.37 27.67 24.46
N CYS A 123 -10.36 28.46 24.05
CA CYS A 123 -9.08 27.91 23.60
C CYS A 123 -8.08 27.84 24.75
N THR A 124 -7.85 26.63 25.28
CA THR A 124 -6.93 26.38 26.41
C THR A 124 -5.50 26.07 25.99
N THR A 125 -5.29 25.67 24.73
CA THR A 125 -3.99 25.31 24.13
C THR A 125 -3.81 26.00 22.79
N LYS A 126 -2.57 26.17 22.35
CA LYS A 126 -2.26 26.72 21.01
C LYS A 126 -2.87 25.88 19.90
N GLU A 127 -2.86 24.56 20.04
CA GLU A 127 -3.52 23.64 19.10
C GLU A 127 -4.99 23.99 18.88
N HIS A 128 -5.75 24.21 19.97
CA HIS A 128 -7.16 24.56 19.88
C HIS A 128 -7.35 25.94 19.24
N CYS A 129 -6.51 26.92 19.60
CA CYS A 129 -6.53 28.24 18.95
C CYS A 129 -6.30 28.12 17.44
N LEU A 130 -5.26 27.37 17.06
CA LEU A 130 -4.85 27.20 15.68
C LEU A 130 -5.92 26.44 14.89
N LYS A 131 -6.51 25.38 15.44
CA LYS A 131 -7.61 24.64 14.82
C LYS A 131 -8.80 25.57 14.50
N HIS A 132 -9.12 26.47 15.41
CA HIS A 132 -10.21 27.42 15.22
C HIS A 132 -9.84 28.54 14.23
N ASP A 133 -8.62 29.06 14.29
CA ASP A 133 -8.15 30.07 13.34
C ASP A 133 -8.08 29.52 11.92
N LEU A 134 -7.53 28.30 11.73
CA LEU A 134 -7.48 27.62 10.44
C LEU A 134 -8.87 27.38 9.87
N LEU A 135 -9.82 26.92 10.69
CA LEU A 135 -11.20 26.72 10.26
C LEU A 135 -11.81 28.00 9.68
N ASN A 136 -11.60 29.13 10.34
CA ASN A 136 -12.27 30.39 9.99
C ASN A 136 -11.52 31.21 8.92
N TYR A 137 -10.19 31.20 8.91
CA TYR A 137 -9.39 32.07 8.05
C TYR A 137 -8.75 31.35 6.87
N VAL A 138 -8.80 30.03 6.86
CA VAL A 138 -8.25 29.21 5.78
C VAL A 138 -9.36 28.32 5.24
N THR A 139 -9.72 27.26 5.96
CA THR A 139 -10.48 26.16 5.36
C THR A 139 -11.92 26.51 4.97
N SER A 140 -12.68 27.19 5.83
CA SER A 140 -14.09 27.49 5.54
C SER A 140 -14.23 28.41 4.33
N ASP A 141 -13.52 29.54 4.34
CA ASP A 141 -13.60 30.53 3.26
C ASP A 141 -13.08 29.93 1.94
N THR A 142 -11.94 29.23 1.96
CA THR A 142 -11.39 28.60 0.76
C THR A 142 -12.34 27.59 0.13
N VAL A 143 -12.91 26.66 0.93
CA VAL A 143 -13.81 25.63 0.40
C VAL A 143 -15.11 26.26 -0.11
N LEU A 144 -15.70 27.18 0.64
CA LEU A 144 -16.96 27.82 0.22
C LEU A 144 -16.76 28.66 -1.05
N ASP A 145 -15.67 29.43 -1.14
CA ASP A 145 -15.37 30.23 -2.32
C ASP A 145 -15.08 29.35 -3.54
N PHE A 146 -14.34 28.26 -3.38
CA PHE A 146 -14.09 27.29 -4.45
C PHE A 146 -15.40 26.73 -5.03
N TYR A 147 -16.28 26.23 -4.16
CA TYR A 147 -17.57 25.68 -4.61
C TYR A 147 -18.51 26.73 -5.21
N ARG A 148 -18.46 27.98 -4.72
CA ARG A 148 -19.32 29.07 -5.20
C ARG A 148 -18.82 29.69 -6.50
N TYR A 149 -17.51 29.90 -6.65
CA TYR A 149 -16.96 30.71 -7.74
C TYR A 149 -16.30 29.88 -8.83
N ASP A 150 -15.57 28.82 -8.46
CA ASP A 150 -14.85 28.00 -9.43
C ASP A 150 -15.78 26.92 -10.01
N LEU A 151 -16.43 26.16 -9.13
CA LEU A 151 -17.42 25.16 -9.53
C LEU A 151 -18.79 25.74 -9.85
N LYS A 152 -19.07 26.98 -9.40
CA LYS A 152 -20.34 27.70 -9.64
C LYS A 152 -21.57 26.91 -9.18
N THR A 153 -21.42 26.13 -8.10
CA THR A 153 -22.53 25.39 -7.51
C THR A 153 -23.56 26.34 -6.89
N THR A 154 -24.82 25.89 -6.83
CA THR A 154 -25.89 26.63 -6.12
C THR A 154 -26.07 26.15 -4.68
N THR A 155 -25.16 25.30 -4.22
CA THR A 155 -25.18 24.69 -2.89
C THR A 155 -25.08 25.77 -1.82
N LYS A 156 -25.91 25.64 -0.78
CA LYS A 156 -25.88 26.56 0.34
C LYS A 156 -24.69 26.29 1.25
N ASP A 157 -24.15 27.35 1.83
CA ASP A 157 -23.00 27.30 2.73
C ASP A 157 -23.24 26.37 3.94
N ASP A 158 -24.50 26.14 4.36
CA ASP A 158 -24.88 25.23 5.45
C ASP A 158 -25.08 23.76 5.03
N HIS A 159 -24.71 23.39 3.80
CA HIS A 159 -24.87 22.02 3.32
C HIS A 159 -24.08 21.01 4.16
N PRO A 160 -24.68 19.90 4.64
CA PRO A 160 -24.02 18.98 5.57
C PRO A 160 -22.72 18.39 5.03
N VAL A 161 -22.66 18.08 3.72
CA VAL A 161 -21.45 17.53 3.08
C VAL A 161 -20.34 18.58 3.00
N LEU A 162 -20.65 19.83 2.64
CA LEU A 162 -19.67 20.92 2.61
C LEU A 162 -19.14 21.21 4.02
N GLN A 163 -20.02 21.23 5.02
CA GLN A 163 -19.60 21.40 6.41
C GLN A 163 -18.70 20.25 6.87
N ARG A 164 -19.00 19.00 6.50
CA ARG A 164 -18.12 17.85 6.78
C ARG A 164 -16.77 17.98 6.08
N LEU A 165 -16.75 18.41 4.81
CA LEU A 165 -15.53 18.62 4.02
C LEU A 165 -14.63 19.67 4.67
N ILE A 166 -15.20 20.81 5.07
CA ILE A 166 -14.49 21.90 5.75
C ILE A 166 -13.83 21.38 7.04
N HIS A 167 -14.57 20.64 7.87
CA HIS A 167 -14.01 20.11 9.11
C HIS A 167 -12.94 19.04 8.84
N PHE A 168 -13.17 18.18 7.85
CA PHE A 168 -12.23 17.15 7.45
C PHE A 168 -10.89 17.75 7.00
N ILE A 169 -10.91 18.72 6.08
CA ILE A 169 -9.70 19.40 5.59
C ILE A 169 -8.98 20.07 6.77
N ASN A 170 -9.71 20.79 7.62
CA ASN A 170 -9.11 21.48 8.77
C ASN A 170 -8.40 20.51 9.74
N ASP A 171 -8.99 19.34 9.97
CA ASP A 171 -8.38 18.29 10.79
C ASP A 171 -7.11 17.72 10.13
N LYS A 172 -7.12 17.50 8.81
CA LYS A 172 -5.94 17.01 8.07
C LYS A 172 -4.80 18.03 8.03
N VAL A 173 -5.12 19.31 7.84
CA VAL A 173 -4.13 20.39 7.93
C VAL A 173 -3.48 20.40 9.32
N LEU A 174 -4.29 20.35 10.38
CA LEU A 174 -3.77 20.34 11.75
C LEU A 174 -2.90 19.11 12.06
N ASP A 175 -3.30 17.94 11.58
CA ASP A 175 -2.55 16.70 11.74
C ASP A 175 -1.20 16.76 11.02
N LEU A 176 -1.14 17.36 9.83
CA LEU A 176 0.12 17.54 9.11
C LEU A 176 1.05 18.52 9.84
N ILE A 177 0.52 19.63 10.37
CA ILE A 177 1.30 20.58 11.19
C ILE A 177 1.91 19.85 12.41
N LYS A 178 1.17 18.93 13.04
CA LYS A 178 1.69 18.16 14.18
C LYS A 178 2.80 17.19 13.81
N LYS A 179 2.70 16.56 12.64
CA LYS A 179 3.66 15.54 12.17
C LYS A 179 4.92 16.17 11.58
N GLU A 180 4.75 17.09 10.64
CA GLU A 180 5.82 17.61 9.78
C GLU A 180 6.12 19.10 10.03
N GLY A 181 5.27 19.81 10.77
CA GLY A 181 5.40 21.27 10.95
C GLY A 181 6.58 21.68 11.83
N ASP A 182 6.94 20.87 12.83
CA ASP A 182 7.94 21.26 13.84
C ASP A 182 9.37 21.52 13.30
N PRO A 183 9.92 20.76 12.32
CA PRO A 183 11.18 21.10 11.67
C PRO A 183 11.08 22.27 10.68
N LEU A 184 9.96 22.40 9.96
CA LEU A 184 9.82 23.35 8.84
C LEU A 184 9.33 24.74 9.30
N LEU A 185 8.33 24.78 10.18
CA LEU A 185 7.65 26.00 10.63
C LEU A 185 8.35 26.71 11.79
N LYS A 186 9.44 26.15 12.34
CA LYS A 186 10.34 26.86 13.27
C LYS A 186 11.24 27.85 12.56
N ALA A 187 11.62 27.55 11.32
CA ALA A 187 12.46 28.37 10.49
C ALA A 187 11.84 28.49 9.08
N PRO A 188 10.66 29.12 8.97
CA PRO A 188 9.84 29.10 7.75
C PRO A 188 10.52 29.80 6.56
N ASN A 189 11.42 30.75 6.82
CA ASN A 189 12.14 31.52 5.81
C ASN A 189 13.51 30.92 5.44
N ASP A 190 13.92 29.82 6.08
CA ASP A 190 15.16 29.14 5.71
C ASP A 190 14.99 28.49 4.34
N ASN A 191 16.08 28.48 3.59
CA ASN A 191 16.12 27.99 2.22
C ASN A 191 15.86 26.47 2.19
N ALA A 192 14.97 26.04 1.28
CA ALA A 192 14.55 24.66 1.08
C ALA A 192 14.98 24.09 -0.29
N SER A 193 15.94 24.72 -0.98
CA SER A 193 16.39 24.28 -2.32
C SER A 193 16.78 22.82 -2.33
N GLU A 194 17.56 22.36 -1.35
CA GLU A 194 17.99 20.96 -1.27
C GLU A 194 16.81 19.97 -1.10
N LEU A 195 15.69 20.41 -0.51
CA LEU A 195 14.50 19.59 -0.36
C LEU A 195 13.73 19.49 -1.69
N PHE A 196 13.62 20.60 -2.42
CA PHE A 196 12.99 20.63 -3.74
C PHE A 196 13.85 19.98 -4.82
N ASP A 197 15.17 20.13 -4.79
CA ASP A 197 16.11 19.46 -5.71
C ASP A 197 15.95 17.93 -5.60
N ARG A 198 15.79 17.40 -4.38
CA ARG A 198 15.51 15.97 -4.19
C ARG A 198 14.15 15.55 -4.76
N LEU A 199 13.13 16.40 -4.67
CA LEU A 199 11.82 16.12 -5.27
C LEU A 199 11.89 16.16 -6.79
N ILE A 200 12.63 17.09 -7.38
CA ILE A 200 12.82 17.19 -8.83
C ILE A 200 13.62 15.99 -9.35
N GLU A 201 14.71 15.62 -8.65
CA GLU A 201 15.48 14.41 -8.97
C GLU A 201 14.61 13.15 -8.87
N PHE A 202 13.65 13.13 -7.94
CA PHE A 202 12.68 12.05 -7.84
C PHE A 202 11.69 12.09 -9.02
N ASP A 203 11.06 13.23 -9.32
CA ASP A 203 10.13 13.39 -10.46
C ASP A 203 10.79 12.96 -11.79
N GLU A 204 12.05 13.34 -12.03
CA GLU A 204 12.81 12.97 -13.24
C GLU A 204 13.19 11.48 -13.31
N ASN A 205 13.38 10.82 -12.16
CA ASN A 205 13.78 9.41 -12.10
C ASN A 205 12.61 8.42 -11.95
N THR A 206 11.41 8.90 -11.63
CA THR A 206 10.32 7.98 -11.27
C THR A 206 9.45 7.60 -12.45
N TRP A 207 9.22 8.44 -13.47
CA TRP A 207 8.29 8.11 -14.55
C TRP A 207 8.72 8.68 -15.90
N SER A 208 9.16 7.80 -16.81
CA SER A 208 8.93 8.05 -18.24
C SER A 208 7.48 7.69 -18.52
N GLU A 209 6.60 8.67 -18.60
CA GLU A 209 5.28 8.46 -19.21
C GLU A 209 5.50 7.76 -20.55
N PRO A 210 4.87 6.60 -20.80
CA PRO A 210 4.74 6.12 -22.17
C PRO A 210 4.00 7.24 -22.91
N GLU A 211 4.58 7.76 -24.00
CA GLU A 211 3.88 8.70 -24.88
C GLU A 211 2.56 8.06 -25.35
N TYR A 212 1.45 8.39 -24.68
CA TYR A 212 0.13 7.96 -25.10
C TYR A 212 -0.31 8.83 -26.26
N PHE A 213 -0.76 8.15 -27.32
CA PHE A 213 -1.50 8.76 -28.41
C PHE A 213 -2.71 9.49 -27.85
N SER A 214 -2.88 10.75 -28.24
CA SER A 214 -4.09 11.53 -27.99
C SER A 214 -5.33 10.78 -28.48
N PHE A 215 -6.21 10.38 -27.56
CA PHE A 215 -7.55 9.90 -27.87
C PHE A 215 -8.57 10.78 -27.14
N ASP A 216 -8.96 11.86 -27.81
CA ASP A 216 -10.12 12.67 -27.47
C ASP A 216 -11.40 11.89 -27.86
N ASP A 217 -11.91 11.00 -27.00
CA ASP A 217 -13.27 10.49 -27.11
C ASP A 217 -13.99 10.56 -25.73
N PRO A 218 -14.98 11.46 -25.54
CA PRO A 218 -15.60 11.73 -24.24
C PRO A 218 -16.58 10.64 -23.76
N ASP A 219 -16.76 9.55 -24.52
CA ASP A 219 -17.60 8.40 -24.17
C ASP A 219 -16.79 7.14 -23.81
N ASP A 220 -15.47 7.25 -23.64
CA ASP A 220 -14.61 6.13 -23.24
C ASP A 220 -14.72 5.84 -21.73
N PRO A 221 -15.13 4.63 -21.28
CA PRO A 221 -15.08 4.24 -19.87
C PRO A 221 -13.68 4.32 -19.24
N GLU A 222 -12.61 4.44 -20.03
CA GLU A 222 -11.25 4.73 -19.55
C GLU A 222 -11.06 6.17 -19.03
N THR A 223 -12.01 7.08 -19.29
CA THR A 223 -12.04 8.44 -18.70
C THR A 223 -12.71 8.51 -17.33
N MET A 224 -13.23 7.38 -16.82
CA MET A 224 -13.71 7.33 -15.43
C MET A 224 -12.53 7.32 -14.47
N GLU A 225 -12.49 8.34 -13.63
CA GLU A 225 -11.65 8.43 -12.44
C GLU A 225 -11.67 7.09 -11.67
N PRO A 226 -10.52 6.58 -11.18
CA PRO A 226 -10.41 5.25 -10.55
C PRO A 226 -11.43 4.98 -9.43
N TRP A 227 -11.86 6.01 -8.69
CA TRP A 227 -12.88 5.92 -7.64
C TRP A 227 -14.34 5.88 -8.16
N ARG A 228 -14.57 6.25 -9.44
CA ARG A 228 -15.85 6.08 -10.15
C ARG A 228 -16.00 4.71 -10.76
N ARG A 229 -14.90 3.94 -10.89
CA ARG A 229 -14.99 2.54 -11.30
C ARG A 229 -15.85 1.81 -10.26
N PRO A 230 -16.93 1.11 -10.65
CA PRO A 230 -17.59 0.19 -9.72
C PRO A 230 -16.50 -0.67 -9.09
N GLN A 231 -16.58 -0.99 -7.78
CA GLN A 231 -15.56 -1.84 -7.15
C GLN A 231 -15.40 -3.10 -8.00
N ASP A 232 -14.34 -3.13 -8.81
CA ASP A 232 -14.25 -4.13 -9.85
C ASP A 232 -14.01 -5.46 -9.17
N SER A 233 -14.78 -6.45 -9.59
CA SER A 233 -14.48 -7.84 -9.26
C SER A 233 -13.02 -8.08 -9.62
N ILE A 234 -12.26 -8.69 -8.71
CA ILE A 234 -10.86 -9.04 -8.97
C ILE A 234 -10.70 -9.85 -10.26
N LEU A 235 -11.75 -10.58 -10.66
CA LEU A 235 -11.78 -11.33 -11.92
C LEU A 235 -11.81 -10.42 -13.14
N SER A 236 -12.59 -9.33 -13.11
CA SER A 236 -12.61 -8.33 -14.18
C SER A 236 -11.24 -7.65 -14.33
N VAL A 237 -10.57 -7.37 -13.21
CA VAL A 237 -9.20 -6.81 -13.18
C VAL A 237 -8.19 -7.78 -13.80
N ILE A 238 -8.31 -9.08 -13.52
CA ILE A 238 -7.47 -10.11 -14.12
C ILE A 238 -7.72 -10.22 -15.62
N GLU A 239 -8.98 -10.17 -16.06
CA GLU A 239 -9.35 -10.17 -17.48
C GLU A 239 -8.73 -8.98 -18.21
N GLU A 240 -8.85 -7.76 -17.65
CA GLU A 240 -8.26 -6.54 -18.20
C GLU A 240 -6.73 -6.67 -18.34
N PHE A 241 -6.05 -7.16 -17.30
CA PHE A 241 -4.61 -7.41 -17.37
C PHE A 241 -4.24 -8.38 -18.48
N GLN A 242 -5.02 -9.46 -18.65
CA GLN A 242 -4.77 -10.47 -19.68
C GLN A 242 -4.99 -9.93 -21.11
N GLU A 243 -5.84 -8.91 -21.29
CA GLU A 243 -6.09 -8.28 -22.59
C GLU A 243 -4.96 -7.33 -23.03
N ILE A 244 -4.40 -6.58 -22.08
CA ILE A 244 -3.37 -5.56 -22.31
C ILE A 244 -1.97 -6.17 -22.31
N ALA A 245 -1.73 -7.21 -21.51
CA ALA A 245 -0.44 -7.88 -21.46
C ALA A 245 -0.08 -8.48 -22.84
N PRO A 246 1.19 -8.43 -23.27
CA PRO A 246 1.59 -8.89 -24.60
C PRO A 246 1.23 -10.36 -24.81
N LYS A 247 0.26 -10.61 -25.72
CA LYS A 247 -0.44 -11.88 -26.08
C LYS A 247 0.42 -13.13 -26.35
N ALA A 248 1.74 -13.08 -26.10
CA ALA A 248 2.71 -14.09 -26.48
C ALA A 248 3.06 -15.11 -25.38
N LYS A 249 2.58 -14.97 -24.13
CA LYS A 249 2.90 -15.93 -23.04
C LYS A 249 1.65 -16.48 -22.37
N ASN A 250 1.61 -17.79 -22.16
CA ASN A 250 0.57 -18.47 -21.41
C ASN A 250 0.77 -18.13 -19.91
N TYR A 251 -0.01 -17.21 -19.36
CA TYR A 251 0.12 -16.74 -17.97
C TYR A 251 -0.36 -17.79 -16.96
N GLN A 252 0.44 -18.83 -16.70
CA GLN A 252 0.01 -19.94 -15.84
C GLN A 252 -0.17 -19.51 -14.38
N SER A 253 0.74 -18.69 -13.86
CA SER A 253 0.63 -18.04 -12.55
C SER A 253 -0.66 -17.24 -12.38
N ILE A 254 -0.99 -16.37 -13.33
CA ILE A 254 -2.19 -15.51 -13.28
C ILE A 254 -3.47 -16.34 -13.37
N LYS A 255 -3.52 -17.33 -14.27
CA LYS A 255 -4.67 -18.25 -14.37
C LYS A 255 -4.86 -19.08 -13.11
N LEU A 256 -3.75 -19.50 -12.50
CA LEU A 256 -3.81 -20.22 -11.24
C LEU A 256 -4.27 -19.32 -10.09
N PHE A 257 -3.82 -18.07 -10.08
CA PHE A 257 -4.27 -17.08 -9.09
C PHE A 257 -5.76 -16.77 -9.23
N GLU A 258 -6.26 -16.62 -10.46
CA GLU A 258 -7.70 -16.52 -10.74
C GLU A 258 -8.48 -17.73 -10.20
N LYS A 259 -7.98 -18.96 -10.44
CA LYS A 259 -8.56 -20.19 -9.89
C LYS A 259 -8.53 -20.20 -8.35
N PHE A 260 -7.44 -19.74 -7.75
CA PHE A 260 -7.30 -19.64 -6.30
C PHE A 260 -8.38 -18.71 -5.71
N LEU A 261 -8.49 -17.50 -6.24
CA LEU A 261 -9.47 -16.50 -5.81
C LEU A 261 -10.91 -17.03 -5.94
N THR A 262 -11.25 -17.61 -7.11
CA THR A 262 -12.60 -18.14 -7.35
C THR A 262 -12.96 -19.35 -6.48
N THR A 263 -11.99 -20.22 -6.19
CA THR A 263 -12.25 -21.51 -5.51
C THR A 263 -12.24 -21.38 -3.99
N PHE A 264 -11.31 -20.61 -3.44
CA PHE A 264 -11.04 -20.59 -2.00
C PHE A 264 -11.51 -19.30 -1.32
N MET A 265 -11.39 -18.16 -2.00
CA MET A 265 -11.73 -16.85 -1.43
C MET A 265 -13.16 -16.41 -1.76
N GLY A 266 -13.71 -16.87 -2.89
CA GLY A 266 -15.03 -16.51 -3.36
C GLY A 266 -15.05 -15.18 -4.13
N PRO A 267 -16.23 -14.61 -4.42
CA PRO A 267 -16.32 -13.33 -5.12
C PRO A 267 -15.74 -12.22 -4.25
N MET A 268 -14.63 -11.64 -4.71
CA MET A 268 -13.94 -10.53 -4.06
C MET A 268 -13.83 -9.35 -5.00
N ASN A 269 -13.92 -8.15 -4.41
CA ASN A 269 -13.56 -6.94 -5.12
C ASN A 269 -12.05 -6.74 -5.02
N ILE A 270 -11.46 -5.99 -5.96
CA ILE A 270 -10.05 -5.59 -5.90
C ILE A 270 -9.72 -4.93 -4.55
N SER A 271 -10.68 -4.18 -3.97
CA SER A 271 -10.59 -3.53 -2.65
C SER A 271 -10.41 -4.50 -1.48
N ASP A 272 -10.73 -5.78 -1.66
CA ASP A 272 -10.63 -6.79 -0.60
C ASP A 272 -9.34 -7.59 -0.68
N LEU A 273 -8.60 -7.48 -1.80
CA LEU A 273 -7.30 -8.13 -1.95
C LEU A 273 -6.30 -7.56 -0.94
N ILE A 274 -5.75 -8.44 -0.09
CA ILE A 274 -4.75 -8.12 0.93
C ILE A 274 -3.43 -8.87 0.68
N TYR A 275 -2.40 -8.49 1.43
CA TYR A 275 -1.06 -9.08 1.31
C TYR A 275 -1.06 -10.58 1.61
N GLU A 276 -1.81 -10.99 2.63
CA GLU A 276 -1.85 -12.37 3.10
C GLU A 276 -2.34 -13.33 2.00
N ASP A 277 -3.22 -12.87 1.11
CA ASP A 277 -3.72 -13.65 -0.03
C ASP A 277 -2.61 -13.92 -1.06
N LEU A 278 -1.77 -12.91 -1.32
CA LEU A 278 -0.62 -13.03 -2.21
C LEU A 278 0.46 -13.93 -1.60
N GLU A 279 0.71 -13.75 -0.30
CA GLU A 279 1.69 -14.55 0.41
C GLU A 279 1.26 -16.03 0.48
N GLU A 280 0.00 -16.33 0.82
CA GLU A 280 -0.54 -17.68 0.80
C GLU A 280 -0.44 -18.31 -0.59
N PHE A 281 -0.81 -17.56 -1.63
CA PHE A 281 -0.73 -18.04 -3.00
C PHE A 281 0.71 -18.49 -3.35
N PHE A 282 1.72 -17.66 -3.08
CA PHE A 282 3.11 -17.99 -3.43
C PHE A 282 3.74 -19.04 -2.53
N LEU A 283 3.39 -19.05 -1.24
CA LEU A 283 3.97 -20.01 -0.30
C LEU A 283 3.33 -21.40 -0.44
N ILE A 284 2.06 -21.50 -0.83
CA ILE A 284 1.29 -22.76 -0.80
C ILE A 284 0.78 -23.17 -2.19
N VAL A 285 -0.06 -22.34 -2.81
CA VAL A 285 -0.85 -22.75 -3.97
C VAL A 285 0.02 -22.88 -5.22
N PHE A 286 0.83 -21.86 -5.48
CA PHE A 286 1.76 -21.80 -6.60
C PHE A 286 2.71 -23.01 -6.65
N PRO A 287 3.45 -23.34 -5.57
CA PRO A 287 4.33 -24.50 -5.60
C PRO A 287 3.56 -25.82 -5.69
N THR A 288 2.40 -25.95 -5.03
CA THR A 288 1.61 -27.19 -5.08
C THR A 288 1.14 -27.52 -6.49
N GLU A 289 0.62 -26.53 -7.23
CA GLU A 289 -0.01 -26.78 -8.52
C GLU A 289 0.98 -26.71 -9.69
N LEU A 290 2.06 -25.93 -9.59
CA LEU A 290 2.98 -25.68 -10.71
C LEU A 290 4.34 -26.37 -10.58
N ALA A 291 4.72 -26.89 -9.40
CA ALA A 291 6.01 -27.58 -9.28
C ALA A 291 6.05 -28.86 -10.13
N ALA A 292 4.92 -29.54 -10.34
CA ALA A 292 4.85 -30.72 -11.20
C ALA A 292 4.97 -30.40 -12.70
N GLU A 293 4.95 -29.12 -13.10
CA GLU A 293 5.04 -28.73 -14.49
C GLU A 293 6.48 -28.65 -15.01
N ASP A 294 6.81 -29.51 -15.98
CA ASP A 294 8.16 -29.66 -16.52
C ASP A 294 8.72 -28.42 -17.24
N LYS A 295 7.87 -27.59 -17.83
CA LYS A 295 8.28 -26.47 -18.71
C LYS A 295 8.25 -25.11 -18.03
N LEU A 296 7.75 -25.05 -16.80
CA LEU A 296 7.54 -23.80 -16.10
C LEU A 296 8.87 -23.27 -15.55
N GLN A 297 9.16 -22.00 -15.84
CA GLN A 297 10.31 -21.29 -15.31
C GLN A 297 9.87 -20.36 -14.19
N PHE A 298 10.23 -20.71 -12.95
CA PHE A 298 9.86 -19.96 -11.74
C PHE A 298 10.12 -18.44 -11.86
N GLY A 299 11.28 -18.05 -12.41
CA GLY A 299 11.63 -16.64 -12.58
C GLY A 299 10.78 -15.90 -13.62
N GLU A 300 10.31 -16.57 -14.67
CA GLU A 300 9.43 -15.94 -15.66
C GLU A 300 8.04 -15.72 -15.07
N GLU A 301 7.51 -16.70 -14.33
CA GLU A 301 6.21 -16.58 -13.67
C GLU A 301 6.19 -15.49 -12.59
N LEU A 302 7.25 -15.41 -11.78
CA LEU A 302 7.40 -14.30 -10.83
C LEU A 302 7.40 -12.94 -11.52
N HIS A 303 8.11 -12.81 -12.64
CA HIS A 303 8.15 -11.56 -13.37
C HIS A 303 6.78 -11.19 -13.95
N ILE A 304 6.03 -12.16 -14.49
CA ILE A 304 4.65 -11.95 -14.95
C ILE A 304 3.76 -11.46 -13.80
N PHE A 305 3.88 -12.10 -12.63
CA PHE A 305 3.08 -11.73 -11.48
C PHE A 305 3.45 -10.35 -10.92
N GLU A 306 4.73 -10.00 -10.94
CA GLU A 306 5.19 -8.65 -10.63
C GLU A 306 4.58 -7.62 -11.59
N GLN A 307 4.48 -7.92 -12.90
CA GLN A 307 3.79 -7.03 -13.84
C GLN A 307 2.30 -6.88 -13.51
N PHE A 308 1.64 -7.96 -13.07
CA PHE A 308 0.25 -7.91 -12.63
C PHE A 308 0.08 -7.07 -11.36
N ILE A 309 0.98 -7.18 -10.39
CA ILE A 309 0.99 -6.35 -9.18
C ILE A 309 1.20 -4.87 -9.54
N LYS A 310 2.15 -4.57 -10.42
CA LYS A 310 2.39 -3.21 -10.91
C LYS A 310 1.16 -2.64 -11.64
N PHE A 311 0.50 -3.48 -12.43
CA PHE A 311 -0.75 -3.12 -13.10
C PHE A 311 -1.86 -2.81 -12.09
N ILE A 312 -2.02 -3.64 -11.05
CA ILE A 312 -3.00 -3.39 -9.99
C ILE A 312 -2.69 -2.07 -9.27
N ASP A 313 -1.44 -1.86 -8.87
CA ASP A 313 -1.07 -0.66 -8.11
C ASP A 313 -1.25 0.61 -8.92
N TYR A 314 -0.93 0.56 -10.21
CA TYR A 314 -1.13 1.68 -11.13
C TYR A 314 -2.62 2.01 -11.32
N ASN A 315 -3.47 1.00 -11.51
CA ASN A 315 -4.86 1.20 -11.91
C ASN A 315 -5.86 1.25 -10.74
N TYR A 316 -5.49 0.71 -9.57
CA TYR A 316 -6.40 0.45 -8.45
C TYR A 316 -5.83 0.88 -7.08
N GLU A 317 -4.69 1.57 -7.04
CA GLU A 317 -4.13 2.28 -5.86
C GLU A 317 -3.96 1.42 -4.59
N LYS A 318 -3.55 0.16 -4.77
CA LYS A 318 -3.51 -0.86 -3.70
C LYS A 318 -2.20 -0.96 -2.93
N ASN A 319 -1.11 -0.40 -3.45
CA ASN A 319 0.25 -0.45 -2.87
C ASN A 319 0.76 -1.88 -2.57
N LEU A 320 0.35 -2.87 -3.36
CA LEU A 320 0.78 -4.27 -3.23
C LEU A 320 2.26 -4.46 -3.53
N ILE A 321 2.89 -3.56 -4.30
CA ILE A 321 4.29 -3.65 -4.69
C ILE A 321 5.24 -3.57 -3.49
N VAL A 322 4.86 -2.83 -2.43
CA VAL A 322 5.66 -2.76 -1.20
C VAL A 322 5.71 -4.13 -0.55
N TYR A 323 4.56 -4.78 -0.43
CA TYR A 323 4.44 -6.10 0.17
C TYR A 323 5.02 -7.21 -0.71
N TRP A 324 4.89 -7.07 -2.03
CA TRP A 324 5.57 -7.92 -3.00
C TRP A 324 7.09 -7.89 -2.81
N ASN A 325 7.67 -6.70 -2.70
CA ASN A 325 9.10 -6.53 -2.47
C ASN A 325 9.51 -7.14 -1.13
N GLU A 326 8.69 -7.03 -0.07
CA GLU A 326 8.96 -7.68 1.21
C GLU A 326 8.97 -9.22 1.09
N LEU A 327 7.99 -9.80 0.39
CA LEU A 327 7.92 -11.23 0.11
C LEU A 327 9.16 -11.69 -0.67
N ILE A 328 9.56 -10.93 -1.69
CA ILE A 328 10.71 -11.23 -2.54
C ILE A 328 12.01 -11.13 -1.73
N ASP A 329 12.24 -10.03 -1.02
CA ASP A 329 13.48 -9.83 -0.26
C ASP A 329 13.64 -10.86 0.85
N SER A 330 12.54 -11.22 1.52
CA SER A 330 12.58 -12.11 2.68
C SER A 330 12.54 -13.60 2.32
N ASN A 331 11.83 -13.97 1.24
CA ASN A 331 11.50 -15.37 0.97
C ASN A 331 11.89 -15.87 -0.43
N LEU A 332 12.28 -15.01 -1.39
CA LEU A 332 12.49 -15.44 -2.78
C LEU A 332 13.52 -16.57 -2.91
N THR A 333 14.61 -16.51 -2.16
CA THR A 333 15.66 -17.54 -2.20
C THR A 333 15.12 -18.89 -1.74
N ALA A 334 14.38 -18.92 -0.62
CA ALA A 334 13.78 -20.12 -0.07
C ALA A 334 12.66 -20.66 -0.97
N LEU A 335 11.78 -19.79 -1.48
CA LEU A 335 10.73 -20.13 -2.43
C LEU A 335 11.29 -20.75 -3.70
N ARG A 336 12.30 -20.12 -4.32
CA ARG A 336 12.96 -20.65 -5.52
C ARG A 336 13.61 -22.01 -5.24
N ARG A 337 14.29 -22.16 -4.10
CA ARG A 337 14.96 -23.40 -3.71
C ARG A 337 13.96 -24.55 -3.56
N THR A 338 12.92 -24.35 -2.77
CA THR A 338 11.89 -25.36 -2.46
C THR A 338 11.02 -25.69 -3.68
N PHE A 339 10.70 -24.70 -4.52
CA PHE A 339 10.05 -24.92 -5.81
C PHE A 339 10.92 -25.81 -6.73
N ASN A 340 12.21 -25.49 -6.87
CA ASN A 340 13.11 -26.28 -7.71
C ASN A 340 13.33 -27.70 -7.19
N LEU A 341 13.37 -27.89 -5.86
CA LEU A 341 13.42 -29.21 -5.23
C LEU A 341 12.20 -30.05 -5.62
N SER A 342 11.00 -29.47 -5.49
CA SER A 342 9.73 -30.11 -5.86
C SER A 342 9.67 -30.43 -7.36
N GLN A 343 10.04 -29.48 -8.21
CA GLN A 343 10.06 -29.68 -9.66
C GLN A 343 11.09 -30.74 -10.09
N HIS A 344 12.24 -30.79 -9.41
CA HIS A 344 13.24 -31.81 -9.68
C HIS A 344 12.76 -33.21 -9.30
N PHE A 345 12.03 -33.34 -8.19
CA PHE A 345 11.40 -34.60 -7.78
C PHE A 345 10.39 -35.07 -8.84
N HIS A 346 9.43 -34.23 -9.22
CA HIS A 346 8.38 -34.59 -10.18
C HIS A 346 8.92 -34.93 -11.58
N ARG A 347 10.06 -34.33 -11.98
CA ARG A 347 10.77 -34.71 -13.22
C ARG A 347 11.40 -36.10 -13.18
N LYS A 348 11.77 -36.57 -12.00
CA LYS A 348 12.46 -37.86 -11.79
C LYS A 348 11.53 -38.99 -11.40
N HIS A 349 10.37 -38.66 -10.82
CA HIS A 349 9.45 -39.62 -10.23
C HIS A 349 8.08 -39.53 -10.91
N SER A 350 7.61 -40.64 -11.47
CA SER A 350 6.30 -40.71 -12.12
C SER A 350 5.19 -40.92 -11.09
N TYR A 351 4.24 -39.99 -11.01
CA TYR A 351 3.05 -40.16 -10.18
C TYR A 351 2.25 -41.40 -10.55
N VAL A 352 2.18 -41.75 -11.84
CA VAL A 352 1.48 -42.96 -12.31
C VAL A 352 2.16 -44.22 -11.78
N GLU A 353 3.49 -44.27 -11.81
CA GLU A 353 4.24 -45.42 -11.26
C GLU A 353 4.07 -45.51 -9.75
N TYR A 354 4.05 -44.36 -9.07
CA TYR A 354 3.78 -44.30 -7.64
C TYR A 354 2.39 -44.85 -7.29
N GLN A 355 1.33 -44.43 -8.00
CA GLN A 355 -0.04 -44.92 -7.77
C GLN A 355 -0.20 -46.43 -8.01
N LEU A 356 0.62 -47.00 -8.89
CA LEU A 356 0.65 -48.44 -9.16
C LEU A 356 1.57 -49.23 -8.22
N SER A 357 2.31 -48.55 -7.35
CA SER A 357 3.25 -49.19 -6.43
C SER A 357 2.53 -49.96 -5.32
N PRO A 358 3.07 -51.11 -4.86
CA PRO A 358 2.51 -51.81 -3.70
C PRO A 358 2.49 -50.96 -2.43
N GLU A 359 3.42 -50.02 -2.31
CA GLU A 359 3.62 -49.14 -1.16
C GLU A 359 2.43 -48.19 -0.97
N LYS A 360 1.79 -47.74 -2.05
CA LYS A 360 0.59 -46.88 -2.00
C LYS A 360 -0.59 -47.55 -1.29
N SER A 361 -0.68 -48.87 -1.37
CA SER A 361 -1.74 -49.67 -0.76
C SER A 361 -1.45 -50.15 0.67
N SER A 362 -0.35 -49.68 1.27
CA SER A 362 0.05 -50.06 2.63
C SER A 362 -0.89 -49.48 3.69
N ASN A 363 -1.33 -50.31 4.64
CA ASN A 363 -2.09 -49.85 5.82
C ASN A 363 -1.25 -49.03 6.81
N ALA A 364 0.08 -49.04 6.66
CA ALA A 364 1.02 -48.28 7.50
C ALA A 364 1.46 -46.96 6.84
N LEU A 365 0.79 -46.57 5.75
CA LEU A 365 1.02 -45.29 5.08
C LEU A 365 0.56 -44.16 5.99
N LEU A 366 1.47 -43.23 6.26
CA LEU A 366 1.17 -41.93 6.85
C LEU A 366 1.28 -40.86 5.77
N ASP A 367 0.43 -39.85 5.88
CA ASP A 367 0.34 -38.72 4.96
C ASP A 367 0.21 -37.45 5.81
N GLY A 368 0.92 -36.39 5.43
CA GLY A 368 0.94 -35.18 6.23
C GLY A 368 2.03 -34.19 5.83
N PHE A 369 2.15 -33.15 6.65
CA PHE A 369 3.10 -32.07 6.48
C PHE A 369 4.17 -32.16 7.56
N PHE A 370 5.42 -32.34 7.13
CA PHE A 370 6.53 -32.63 8.02
C PHE A 370 7.61 -31.56 7.89
N GLU A 371 7.93 -30.89 8.99
CA GLU A 371 9.00 -29.90 9.07
C GLU A 371 10.34 -30.59 9.36
N ILE A 372 11.39 -30.22 8.64
CA ILE A 372 12.76 -30.65 8.94
C ILE A 372 13.24 -29.94 10.19
N ILE A 373 13.51 -30.69 11.26
CA ILE A 373 14.04 -30.15 12.51
C ILE A 373 15.57 -30.16 12.49
N ASP A 374 16.17 -31.26 12.04
CA ASP A 374 17.62 -31.41 12.04
C ASP A 374 18.09 -32.48 11.04
N TYR A 375 19.40 -32.53 10.78
CA TYR A 375 20.07 -33.55 9.98
C TYR A 375 21.28 -34.12 10.74
N GLN A 376 21.17 -35.37 11.18
CA GLN A 376 22.15 -36.04 12.04
C GLN A 376 22.51 -37.42 11.49
N ASP A 377 23.79 -37.75 11.48
CA ASP A 377 24.31 -39.09 11.12
C ASP A 377 23.81 -39.63 9.76
N GLY A 378 23.55 -38.75 8.80
CA GLY A 378 23.07 -39.11 7.47
C GLY A 378 21.56 -39.25 7.32
N TYR A 379 20.79 -38.95 8.38
CA TYR A 379 19.33 -39.02 8.39
C TYR A 379 18.70 -37.71 8.88
N PHE A 380 17.46 -37.48 8.48
CA PHE A 380 16.70 -36.32 8.92
C PHE A 380 15.89 -36.63 10.19
N VAL A 381 15.68 -35.61 11.01
CA VAL A 381 14.66 -35.57 12.04
C VAL A 381 13.55 -34.66 11.53
N VAL A 382 12.33 -35.18 11.45
CA VAL A 382 11.17 -34.42 10.98
C VAL A 382 10.06 -34.40 12.03
N GLU A 383 9.27 -33.34 12.05
CA GLU A 383 8.13 -33.17 12.94
C GLU A 383 6.85 -32.94 12.12
N ASP A 384 5.79 -33.69 12.41
CA ASP A 384 4.48 -33.39 11.86
C ASP A 384 3.98 -32.04 12.42
N ILE A 385 3.70 -31.09 11.55
CA ILE A 385 3.39 -29.71 11.98
C ILE A 385 2.03 -29.59 12.67
N HIS A 386 1.10 -30.53 12.48
CA HIS A 386 -0.25 -30.49 13.04
C HIS A 386 -0.33 -31.19 14.39
N ILE A 387 0.25 -32.39 14.49
CA ILE A 387 0.18 -33.19 15.73
C ILE A 387 1.43 -33.09 16.61
N LYS A 388 2.50 -32.45 16.11
CA LYS A 388 3.78 -32.26 16.81
C LYS A 388 4.47 -33.58 17.19
N GLU A 389 4.25 -34.63 16.39
CA GLU A 389 4.94 -35.91 16.54
C GLU A 389 6.26 -35.89 15.78
N GLN A 390 7.34 -36.30 16.45
CA GLN A 390 8.69 -36.32 15.88
C GLN A 390 9.08 -37.71 15.39
N TYR A 391 9.58 -37.76 14.16
CA TYR A 391 10.06 -38.94 13.49
C TYR A 391 11.57 -38.84 13.31
N GLN A 392 12.30 -39.80 13.86
CA GLN A 392 13.76 -39.87 13.76
C GLN A 392 14.18 -40.84 12.64
N LEU A 393 15.45 -40.74 12.25
CA LEU A 393 16.08 -41.61 11.24
C LEU A 393 15.28 -41.62 9.93
N PHE A 394 14.96 -40.44 9.42
CA PHE A 394 14.14 -40.28 8.22
C PHE A 394 15.00 -40.21 6.95
N ASP A 395 14.69 -41.07 5.98
CA ASP A 395 15.34 -41.10 4.66
C ASP A 395 14.60 -40.21 3.64
N LEU A 396 15.22 -39.08 3.30
CA LEU A 396 14.79 -38.14 2.24
C LEU A 396 15.67 -38.21 0.99
N SER A 397 16.37 -39.32 0.75
CA SER A 397 17.28 -39.48 -0.40
C SER A 397 16.61 -39.38 -1.78
N MET A 398 15.27 -39.37 -1.85
CA MET A 398 14.52 -39.06 -3.07
C MET A 398 14.60 -37.58 -3.48
N LEU A 399 14.96 -36.69 -2.56
CA LEU A 399 15.25 -35.29 -2.82
C LEU A 399 16.76 -35.04 -2.94
N ASP A 400 17.13 -33.89 -3.49
CA ASP A 400 18.50 -33.40 -3.39
C ASP A 400 18.78 -32.92 -1.96
N ILE A 401 19.28 -33.84 -1.13
CA ILE A 401 19.55 -33.61 0.30
C ILE A 401 20.50 -32.44 0.56
N SER A 402 21.31 -32.03 -0.43
CA SER A 402 22.25 -30.92 -0.28
C SER A 402 21.58 -29.55 -0.29
N LEU A 403 20.32 -29.49 -0.74
CA LEU A 403 19.50 -28.28 -0.84
C LEU A 403 18.41 -28.23 0.24
N LEU A 404 18.27 -29.24 1.08
CA LEU A 404 17.31 -29.25 2.19
C LEU A 404 17.86 -28.48 3.38
N GLU A 405 17.01 -27.68 4.00
CA GLU A 405 17.38 -26.85 5.16
C GLU A 405 16.41 -27.12 6.34
N PRO A 406 16.89 -26.98 7.59
CA PRO A 406 15.99 -26.97 8.74
C PRO A 406 14.91 -25.89 8.60
N GLY A 407 13.68 -26.25 8.94
CA GLY A 407 12.48 -25.42 8.77
C GLY A 407 11.71 -25.67 7.48
N ASP A 408 12.31 -26.35 6.48
CA ASP A 408 11.56 -26.75 5.27
C ASP A 408 10.40 -27.68 5.64
N ILE A 409 9.27 -27.52 4.97
CA ILE A 409 8.07 -28.33 5.21
C ILE A 409 7.82 -29.20 4.00
N ILE A 410 7.67 -30.50 4.21
CA ILE A 410 7.47 -31.46 3.14
C ILE A 410 6.06 -32.04 3.28
N ASN A 411 5.22 -31.85 2.27
CA ASN A 411 4.01 -32.63 2.11
C ASN A 411 4.38 -33.97 1.46
N MET A 412 4.32 -35.04 2.24
CA MET A 412 4.79 -36.35 1.81
C MET A 412 4.01 -37.51 2.42
N GLN A 413 4.04 -38.61 1.68
CA GLN A 413 3.56 -39.91 2.13
C GLN A 413 4.77 -40.78 2.51
N LEU A 414 4.68 -41.44 3.66
CA LEU A 414 5.79 -42.17 4.26
C LEU A 414 5.35 -43.52 4.83
N ILE A 415 6.31 -44.45 4.88
CA ILE A 415 6.11 -45.79 5.45
C ILE A 415 7.26 -46.16 6.39
N PRO A 416 7.00 -46.98 7.42
CA PRO A 416 8.06 -47.50 8.27
C PRO A 416 8.86 -48.58 7.53
N GLN A 417 10.18 -48.45 7.49
CA GLN A 417 11.09 -49.51 7.00
C GLN A 417 11.42 -50.52 8.09
N SER A 418 11.57 -50.05 9.33
CA SER A 418 11.83 -50.85 10.51
C SER A 418 11.26 -50.16 11.75
N LYS A 419 11.53 -50.69 12.94
CA LYS A 419 11.18 -50.01 14.17
C LYS A 419 12.02 -48.73 14.26
N ASP A 420 11.37 -47.58 14.15
CA ASP A 420 11.94 -46.23 14.26
C ASP A 420 12.72 -45.71 13.03
N ASN A 421 12.62 -46.38 11.85
CA ASN A 421 13.18 -45.87 10.60
C ASN A 421 12.06 -45.66 9.56
N TRP A 422 12.04 -44.50 8.95
CA TRP A 422 10.98 -44.04 8.07
C TRP A 422 11.55 -43.58 6.72
N ARG A 423 10.80 -43.82 5.66
CA ARG A 423 11.17 -43.38 4.31
C ARG A 423 9.99 -42.72 3.63
N ALA A 424 10.24 -41.58 3.00
CA ALA A 424 9.30 -40.99 2.05
C ALA A 424 9.11 -41.92 0.85
N ILE A 425 7.87 -42.12 0.43
CA ILE A 425 7.55 -42.88 -0.79
C ILE A 425 6.97 -42.00 -1.89
N TRP A 426 6.43 -40.84 -1.50
CA TRP A 426 5.98 -39.81 -2.42
C TRP A 426 6.08 -38.45 -1.76
N ILE A 427 6.43 -37.45 -2.55
CA ILE A 427 6.54 -36.07 -2.12
C ILE A 427 5.64 -35.27 -3.05
N GLU A 428 4.61 -34.67 -2.47
CA GLU A 428 3.71 -33.82 -3.22
C GLU A 428 4.38 -32.47 -3.47
N CYS A 429 4.94 -31.86 -2.42
CA CYS A 429 5.62 -30.58 -2.51
C CYS A 429 6.55 -30.36 -1.31
N VAL A 430 7.59 -29.55 -1.53
CA VAL A 430 8.45 -28.95 -0.50
C VAL A 430 8.12 -27.46 -0.42
N PHE A 431 7.87 -26.95 0.77
CA PHE A 431 7.53 -25.56 1.04
C PHE A 431 8.61 -24.87 1.86
N ALA A 432 8.74 -23.55 1.67
CA ALA A 432 9.62 -22.71 2.46
C ALA A 432 9.14 -22.62 3.93
N PRO A 433 10.02 -22.33 4.91
CA PRO A 433 9.66 -22.33 6.33
C PRO A 433 8.47 -21.42 6.69
N ARG A 434 8.31 -20.29 5.99
CA ARG A 434 7.22 -19.34 6.24
C ARG A 434 5.83 -19.92 5.89
N ALA A 435 5.76 -20.94 5.03
CA ALA A 435 4.52 -21.64 4.70
C ALA A 435 3.84 -22.28 5.92
N LYS A 436 4.59 -22.55 7.01
CA LYS A 436 4.06 -23.10 8.26
C LYS A 436 2.89 -22.29 8.80
N TYR A 437 2.92 -20.97 8.63
CA TYR A 437 1.86 -20.08 9.11
C TYR A 437 0.50 -20.38 8.47
N TYR A 438 0.49 -20.80 7.20
CA TYR A 438 -0.71 -21.07 6.41
C TYR A 438 -1.14 -22.53 6.43
N LEU A 439 -0.22 -23.43 6.79
CA LEU A 439 -0.48 -24.87 6.80
C LEU A 439 -1.03 -25.39 8.13
N VAL A 440 -0.82 -24.68 9.26
CA VAL A 440 -1.12 -25.16 10.63
C VAL A 440 -2.56 -24.95 11.05
#